data_AF-A0A7R9PZW5-F1
#
_entry.id   AF-A0A7R9PZW5-F1
#
_cell.length_a   1.000
_cell.length_b   1.000
_cell.length_c   1.000
_cell.angle_alpha   90.00
_cell.angle_beta   90.00
_cell.angle_gamma   90.00
#
_symmetry.space_group_name_H-M   'P 1'
#
loop_
_entity.id
_entity.type
_entity.pdbx_description
1 polymer ?
#
loop_
_entity_poly.entity_id
_entity_poly.type
_entity_poly.pdbx_seq_one_letter_code
_entity_poly.pdbx_strand_id
1 'polypeptide(L)'
;MKHTIDIECSGHDLHSLFYQFLDEFLFGFSAEPFFIARKVKILEFDRESHTIKARGYGETFNLDKHPQGTEVKAITFSNMQIHEKVGRSDVYVIIDI
;
A
#
# COMPACT_ATOMS: atom_id res chain seq x y z
N MET A 1 -9.92 14.38 7.85
CA MET A 1 -8.85 13.92 6.93
C MET A 1 -8.50 15.10 6.06
N LYS A 2 -7.25 15.56 6.10
CA LYS A 2 -6.88 16.87 5.52
C LYS A 2 -6.37 16.75 4.09
N HIS A 3 -5.83 15.59 3.71
CA HIS A 3 -5.27 15.33 2.39
C HIS A 3 -5.64 13.94 1.89
N THR A 4 -5.63 13.81 0.57
CA THR A 4 -5.75 12.52 -0.11
C THR A 4 -4.66 12.40 -1.15
N ILE A 5 -4.14 11.19 -1.31
CA ILE A 5 -3.31 10.82 -2.46
C ILE A 5 -4.02 9.73 -3.24
N ASP A 6 -3.93 9.80 -4.55
CA ASP A 6 -4.38 8.74 -5.44
C ASP A 6 -3.15 8.05 -5.99
N ILE A 7 -3.18 6.72 -5.93
CA ILE A 7 -2.18 5.87 -6.58
C ILE A 7 -2.88 5.04 -7.64
N GLU A 8 -2.19 4.87 -8.76
CA GLU A 8 -2.58 3.98 -9.84
C GLU A 8 -1.36 3.16 -10.21
N CYS A 9 -1.49 1.83 -10.13
CA CYS A 9 -0.39 0.94 -10.43
C CYS A 9 -0.87 -0.32 -11.12
N SER A 10 0.06 -0.97 -11.81
CA SER A 10 -0.15 -2.21 -12.54
C SER A 10 0.92 -3.24 -12.20
N GLY A 11 0.60 -4.51 -12.44
CA GLY A 11 1.53 -5.63 -12.29
C GLY A 11 1.48 -6.55 -13.50
N HIS A 12 2.41 -7.49 -13.57
CA HIS A 12 2.38 -8.57 -14.56
C HIS A 12 1.55 -9.77 -14.09
N ASP A 13 1.30 -9.85 -12.78
CA ASP A 13 0.45 -10.81 -12.10
C ASP A 13 -0.08 -10.20 -10.79
N LEU A 14 -0.87 -10.95 -10.02
CA LEU A 14 -1.42 -10.45 -8.75
C LEU A 14 -0.36 -10.19 -7.68
N HIS A 15 0.77 -10.91 -7.68
CA HIS A 15 1.83 -10.72 -6.68
C HIS A 15 2.59 -9.43 -6.94
N SER A 16 2.98 -9.19 -8.20
CA SER A 16 3.63 -7.95 -8.63
C SER A 16 2.71 -6.74 -8.49
N LEU A 17 1.40 -6.88 -8.77
CA LEU A 17 0.44 -5.82 -8.50
C LEU A 17 0.34 -5.50 -7.00
N PHE A 18 0.28 -6.52 -6.14
CA PHE A 18 0.24 -6.33 -4.70
C PHE A 18 1.53 -5.70 -4.17
N TYR A 19 2.68 -6.11 -4.69
CA TYR A 19 3.97 -5.48 -4.40
C TYR A 19 3.93 -4.00 -4.76
N GLN A 20 3.61 -3.66 -6.02
CA GLN A 20 3.63 -2.28 -6.50
C GLN A 20 2.65 -1.42 -5.71
N PHE A 21 1.47 -1.94 -5.40
CA PHE A 21 0.47 -1.25 -4.58
C PHE A 21 1.00 -0.86 -3.19
N LEU A 22 1.71 -1.76 -2.51
CA LEU A 22 2.32 -1.45 -1.21
C LEU A 22 3.50 -0.49 -1.36
N ASP A 23 4.31 -0.66 -2.41
CA ASP A 23 5.50 0.14 -2.68
C ASP A 23 5.14 1.59 -3.01
N GLU A 24 4.06 1.86 -3.75
CA GLU A 24 3.56 3.22 -4.01
C GLU A 24 3.17 3.95 -2.72
N PHE A 25 2.52 3.25 -1.77
CA PHE A 25 2.20 3.84 -0.47
C PHE A 25 3.45 4.03 0.41
N LEU A 26 4.39 3.10 0.36
CA LEU A 26 5.67 3.24 1.04
C LEU A 26 6.45 4.44 0.48
N PHE A 27 6.51 4.58 -0.83
CA PHE A 27 7.10 5.74 -1.51
C PHE A 27 6.42 7.04 -1.10
N GLY A 28 5.08 7.09 -1.08
CA GLY A 28 4.34 8.25 -0.62
C GLY A 28 4.63 8.66 0.83
N PHE A 29 5.00 7.70 1.68
CA PHE A 29 5.44 7.94 3.05
C PHE A 29 6.92 8.32 3.15
N SER A 30 7.79 7.75 2.30
CA SER A 30 9.25 7.93 2.37
C SER A 30 9.76 9.15 1.59
N ALA A 31 9.02 9.62 0.59
CA ALA A 31 9.32 10.84 -0.16
C ALA A 31 8.44 12.01 0.33
N GLU A 32 8.89 13.24 0.13
CA GLU A 32 8.07 14.43 0.43
C GLU A 32 6.70 14.31 -0.27
N PRO A 33 5.58 14.54 0.45
CA PRO A 33 5.46 15.22 1.74
C PRO A 33 5.36 14.28 2.96
N PHE A 34 5.94 13.09 2.93
CA PHE A 34 5.89 12.06 3.97
C PHE A 34 4.45 11.71 4.38
N PHE A 35 3.63 11.36 3.39
CA PHE A 35 2.20 11.14 3.58
C PHE A 35 1.94 9.85 4.37
N ILE A 36 1.25 9.95 5.50
CA ILE A 36 0.78 8.80 6.27
C ILE A 36 -0.72 8.61 6.07
N ALA A 37 -1.09 7.51 5.42
CA ALA A 37 -2.49 7.16 5.20
C ALA A 37 -3.12 6.61 6.49
N ARG A 38 -4.18 7.25 6.99
CA ARG A 38 -5.03 6.68 8.06
C ARG A 38 -6.01 5.63 7.51
N LYS A 39 -6.42 5.80 6.26
CA LYS A 39 -7.34 4.89 5.57
C LYS A 39 -6.94 4.79 4.11
N VAL A 40 -6.92 3.58 3.59
CA VAL A 40 -6.79 3.32 2.14
C VAL A 40 -8.12 2.77 1.64
N LYS A 41 -8.57 3.25 0.48
CA LYS A 41 -9.76 2.75 -0.20
C LYS A 41 -9.38 2.35 -1.62
N ILE A 42 -9.65 1.11 -1.98
CA ILE A 42 -9.59 0.65 -3.37
C ILE A 42 -10.79 1.26 -4.11
N LEU A 43 -10.52 1.95 -5.21
CA LEU A 43 -11.51 2.59 -6.07
C LEU A 43 -11.84 1.70 -7.26
N GLU A 44 -10.80 1.18 -7.92
CA GLU A 44 -10.89 0.26 -9.05
C GLU A 44 -9.89 -0.87 -8.82
N PHE A 45 -10.28 -2.10 -9.16
CA PHE A 45 -9.41 -3.27 -9.12
C PHE A 45 -9.79 -4.19 -10.28
N ASP A 46 -8.94 -4.23 -11.29
CA ASP A 46 -9.10 -5.09 -12.45
C ASP A 46 -8.06 -6.21 -12.38
N ARG A 47 -8.56 -7.43 -12.25
CA ARG A 47 -7.77 -8.64 -12.09
C ARG A 47 -7.29 -9.21 -13.42
N GLU A 48 -7.94 -8.89 -14.52
CA GLU A 48 -7.55 -9.37 -15.84
C GLU A 48 -6.38 -8.54 -16.37
N SER A 49 -6.47 -7.21 -16.25
CA SER A 49 -5.39 -6.29 -16.62
C SER A 49 -4.32 -6.12 -15.55
N HIS A 50 -4.54 -6.69 -14.35
CA HIS A 50 -3.69 -6.51 -13.17
C HIS A 50 -3.44 -5.03 -12.86
N THR A 51 -4.51 -4.25 -12.72
CA THR A 51 -4.44 -2.83 -12.39
C THR A 51 -5.25 -2.51 -11.13
N ILE A 52 -4.80 -1.52 -10.37
CA ILE A 52 -5.51 -1.03 -9.19
C ILE A 52 -5.42 0.49 -9.11
N LYS A 53 -6.53 1.12 -8.75
CA LYS A 53 -6.57 2.52 -8.32
C LYS A 53 -7.02 2.58 -6.88
N ALA A 54 -6.28 3.32 -6.06
CA ALA A 54 -6.62 3.47 -4.66
C ALA A 54 -6.40 4.90 -4.19
N ARG A 55 -7.18 5.27 -3.17
CA ARG A 55 -7.08 6.55 -2.49
C ARG A 55 -6.67 6.37 -1.05
N GLY A 56 -5.53 6.95 -0.69
CA GLY A 56 -5.11 7.14 0.69
C GLY A 56 -5.74 8.41 1.26
N TYR A 57 -6.27 8.34 2.47
CA TYR A 57 -6.79 9.48 3.23
C TYR A 57 -5.96 9.67 4.49
N GLY A 58 -5.36 10.85 4.64
CA GLY A 58 -4.35 11.06 5.67
C GLY A 58 -3.89 12.50 5.80
N GLU A 59 -2.63 12.64 6.20
CA GLU A 59 -1.89 13.89 6.33
C GLU A 59 -0.38 13.63 6.28
N THR A 60 0.43 14.68 6.23
CA THR A 60 1.89 14.58 6.39
C THR A 60 2.22 14.08 7.79
N PHE A 61 3.14 13.12 7.86
CA PHE A 61 3.67 12.60 9.11
C PHE A 61 4.33 13.71 9.92
N ASN A 62 4.17 13.64 11.24
CA ASN A 62 4.58 14.67 12.17
C ASN A 62 4.84 14.01 13.53
N LEU A 63 6.06 14.16 14.06
CA LEU A 63 6.52 13.50 15.28
C LEU A 63 5.79 13.94 16.55
N ASP A 64 5.27 15.17 16.59
CA ASP A 64 4.51 15.68 17.74
C ASP A 64 3.11 15.06 17.84
N LYS A 65 2.58 14.56 16.72
CA LYS A 65 1.22 14.01 16.61
C LYS A 65 1.19 12.50 16.47
N HIS A 66 2.16 11.93 15.76
CA HIS A 66 2.18 10.52 15.38
C HIS A 66 3.27 9.81 16.18
N PRO A 67 2.92 8.82 17.03
CA PRO A 67 3.90 8.01 17.74
C PRO A 67 4.85 7.35 16.75
N GLN A 68 6.16 7.41 17.04
CA GLN A 68 7.16 6.76 16.21
C GLN A 68 7.12 5.25 16.46
N GLY A 69 6.81 4.51 15.41
CA GLY A 69 6.96 3.05 15.37
C GLY A 69 8.32 2.66 14.78
N THR A 70 8.37 1.49 14.15
CA THR A 70 9.52 1.07 13.34
C THR A 70 9.33 1.55 11.90
N GLU A 71 10.41 2.04 11.30
CA GLU A 71 10.45 2.37 9.88
C GLU A 71 10.30 1.10 9.03
N VAL A 72 9.65 1.21 7.88
CA VAL A 72 9.61 0.15 6.87
C VAL A 72 10.55 0.56 5.76
N LYS A 73 11.54 -0.27 5.43
CA LYS A 73 12.58 0.02 4.43
C LYS A 73 12.19 -0.46 3.04
N ALA A 74 11.55 -1.62 2.97
CA ALA A 74 11.20 -2.24 1.69
C ALA A 74 10.04 -3.24 1.82
N ILE A 75 9.27 -3.35 0.75
CA ILE A 75 8.37 -4.48 0.51
C ILE A 75 9.20 -5.62 -0.09
N THR A 76 8.89 -6.89 0.23
CA THR A 76 9.63 -8.03 -0.33
C THR A 76 8.70 -9.07 -0.93
N PHE A 77 9.20 -9.81 -1.94
CA PHE A 77 8.53 -11.01 -2.46
C PHE A 77 8.77 -12.26 -1.59
N SER A 78 9.58 -12.15 -0.54
CA SER A 78 9.93 -13.30 0.31
C SER A 78 8.68 -13.85 0.98
N ASN A 79 8.32 -15.09 0.63
CA ASN A 79 7.14 -15.77 1.15
C ASN A 79 5.84 -14.95 1.02
N MET A 80 5.70 -14.18 -0.07
CA MET A 80 4.45 -13.47 -0.37
C MET A 80 3.37 -14.49 -0.75
N GLN A 81 2.17 -14.33 -0.17
CA GLN A 81 1.07 -15.27 -0.42
C GLN A 81 -0.26 -14.53 -0.55
N ILE A 82 -1.05 -14.95 -1.54
CA ILE A 82 -2.41 -14.48 -1.76
C ILE A 82 -3.33 -15.70 -1.68
N HIS A 83 -4.16 -15.76 -0.64
CA HIS A 83 -5.10 -16.86 -0.41
C HIS A 83 -6.52 -16.37 -0.62
N GLU A 84 -7.21 -16.94 -1.59
CA GLU A 84 -8.58 -16.57 -1.92
C GLU A 84 -9.55 -17.66 -1.51
N LYS A 85 -10.55 -17.26 -0.72
CA LYS A 85 -11.67 -18.09 -0.29
C LYS A 85 -12.98 -17.38 -0.62
N VAL A 86 -14.06 -18.14 -0.66
CA VAL A 86 -15.40 -17.55 -0.87
C VAL A 86 -15.67 -16.51 0.22
N GLY A 87 -15.85 -15.25 -0.19
CA GLY A 87 -16.14 -14.13 0.71
C GLY A 87 -14.95 -13.57 1.49
N ARG A 88 -13.72 -14.08 1.29
CA ARG A 88 -12.53 -13.60 2.01
C ARG A 88 -11.24 -13.84 1.21
N SER A 89 -10.44 -12.80 1.06
CA SER A 89 -9.07 -12.91 0.57
C SER A 89 -8.11 -12.49 1.67
N ASP A 90 -7.11 -13.34 1.95
CA ASP A 90 -6.05 -13.09 2.92
C ASP A 90 -4.73 -12.92 2.18
N VAL A 91 -3.99 -11.86 2.49
CA VAL A 91 -2.67 -11.59 1.91
C VAL A 91 -1.61 -11.61 3.02
N TYR A 92 -0.47 -12.21 2.72
CA TYR A 92 0.67 -12.32 3.63
C TYR A 92 1.89 -11.74 2.93
N VAL A 93 2.58 -10.83 3.61
CA VAL A 93 3.76 -10.14 3.10
C VAL A 93 4.80 -10.03 4.21
N ILE A 94 6.07 -10.23 3.85
CA ILE A 94 7.22 -9.93 4.70
C ILE A 94 7.79 -8.59 4.23
N ILE A 95 7.99 -7.68 5.18
CA ILE A 95 8.59 -6.36 4.95
C ILE A 95 9.93 -6.27 5.68
N ASP A 96 10.84 -5.48 5.14
CA ASP A 96 12.11 -5.14 5.79
C ASP A 96 11.91 -3.90 6.68
N ILE A 97 12.47 -3.92 7.89
CA ILE A 97 12.29 -2.89 8.93
C ILE A 97 13.64 -2.40 9.47
#